data_AF-A0A101NYR7-F1
#
_entry.id   AF-A0A101NYR7-F1
#
_cell.length_a   1.000
_cell.length_b   1.000
_cell.length_c   1.000
_cell.angle_alpha   90.00
_cell.angle_beta   90.00
_cell.angle_gamma   90.00
#
_symmetry.space_group_name_H-M   'P 1'
#
loop_
_entity.id
_entity.type
_entity.pdbx_description
1 polymer ?
#
loop_
_entity_poly.entity_id
_entity_poly.type
_entity_poly.pdbx_seq_one_letter_code
_entity_poly.pdbx_strand_id
1 'polypeptide(L)'
;MLRTPDGVEEDVTLAVGFRDGEKPPVSAVADLAAGLAARHGLRTLLAHLREEGADLTVPPCFERPPVPFGFALGPAEVAEAGTGVAARPPLPAAPVRLGVAARPGYYYPLGDGESAVGWTAFEMLLRHLRGAP
;
A
#
# COMPACT_ATOMS: atom_id res chain seq x y z
N MET A 1 -4.74 -19.31 5.28
CA MET A 1 -4.28 -19.89 4.01
C MET A 1 -5.49 -20.39 3.24
N LEU A 2 -5.94 -19.62 2.26
CA LEU A 2 -7.06 -19.98 1.40
C LEU A 2 -6.51 -20.58 0.11
N ARG A 3 -6.98 -21.76 -0.28
CA ARG A 3 -6.65 -22.36 -1.58
C ARG A 3 -7.61 -21.80 -2.62
N THR A 4 -7.08 -21.22 -3.68
CA THR A 4 -7.83 -20.76 -4.85
C THR A 4 -7.47 -21.63 -6.05
N PRO A 5 -8.26 -21.61 -7.14
CA PRO A 5 -7.88 -22.28 -8.39
C PRO A 5 -6.49 -21.84 -8.91
N ASP A 6 -6.09 -20.61 -8.59
CA ASP A 6 -4.82 -20.00 -8.99
C ASP A 6 -3.67 -20.24 -7.99
N GLY A 7 -3.94 -20.91 -6.85
CA GLY A 7 -2.91 -21.29 -5.89
C GLY A 7 -3.30 -21.06 -4.44
N VAL A 8 -2.46 -20.34 -3.71
CA VAL A 8 -2.64 -20.03 -2.29
C VAL A 8 -2.63 -18.53 -2.12
N GLU A 9 -3.68 -18.02 -1.48
CA GLU A 9 -3.68 -16.66 -0.97
C GLU A 9 -3.01 -16.62 0.41
N GLU A 10 -1.98 -15.79 0.52
CA GLU A 10 -1.20 -15.56 1.73
C GLU A 10 -1.29 -14.07 2.10
N ASP A 11 -1.72 -13.80 3.32
CA ASP A 11 -1.69 -12.47 3.93
C ASP A 11 -0.50 -12.39 4.88
N VAL A 12 0.40 -11.44 4.62
CA VAL A 12 1.62 -11.22 5.42
C VAL A 12 1.61 -9.82 6.00
N THR A 13 1.81 -9.71 7.31
CA THR A 13 2.05 -8.43 7.99
C THR A 13 3.52 -8.34 8.39
N LEU A 14 4.22 -7.31 7.90
CA LEU A 14 5.61 -7.00 8.27
C LEU A 14 5.66 -5.67 9.02
N ALA A 15 6.31 -5.66 10.18
CA ALA A 15 6.60 -4.44 10.93
C ALA A 15 8.12 -4.22 11.00
N VAL A 16 8.56 -3.00 10.69
CA VAL A 16 9.98 -2.59 10.76
C VAL A 16 10.07 -1.38 11.67
N GLY A 17 10.84 -1.49 12.75
CA GLY A 17 11.07 -0.39 13.69
C GLY A 17 12.30 0.42 13.29
N PHE A 18 12.19 1.74 13.44
CA PHE A 18 13.28 2.71 13.25
C PHE A 18 13.56 3.41 14.58
N ARG A 19 14.81 3.86 14.79
CA ARG A 19 15.15 4.61 16.00
C ARG A 19 14.58 6.02 15.95
N ASP A 20 14.44 6.65 17.11
CA ASP A 20 14.07 8.07 17.18
C ASP A 20 15.08 8.94 16.39
N GLY A 21 14.56 9.86 15.58
CA GLY A 21 15.33 10.67 14.64
C GLY A 21 15.81 9.95 13.36
N GLU A 22 15.61 8.64 13.23
CA GLU A 22 15.87 7.90 11.99
C GLU A 22 14.67 8.03 11.05
N LYS A 23 14.87 8.61 9.86
CA LYS A 23 13.79 8.78 8.88
C LYS A 23 13.42 7.43 8.24
N PRO A 24 12.17 6.94 8.38
CA PRO A 24 11.75 5.72 7.71
C PRO A 24 11.88 5.83 6.17
N PRO A 25 12.35 4.80 5.47
CA PRO A 25 12.58 4.83 4.03
C PRO A 25 11.28 4.60 3.26
N VAL A 26 10.29 5.50 3.43
CA VAL A 26 8.96 5.39 2.80
C VAL A 26 9.03 5.25 1.26
N SER A 27 10.04 5.85 0.63
CA SER A 27 10.25 5.74 -0.82
C SER A 27 10.65 4.34 -1.28
N ALA A 28 11.30 3.55 -0.43
CA ALA A 28 11.73 2.18 -0.77
C ALA A 28 10.56 1.19 -0.88
N VAL A 29 9.37 1.55 -0.35
CA VAL A 29 8.19 0.68 -0.42
C VAL A 29 7.67 0.53 -1.83
N ALA A 30 7.82 1.55 -2.69
CA ALA A 30 7.48 1.42 -4.11
C ALA A 30 8.37 0.37 -4.81
N ASP A 31 9.67 0.36 -4.50
CA ASP A 31 10.61 -0.63 -5.04
C ASP A 31 10.33 -2.04 -4.51
N LEU A 32 9.96 -2.16 -3.23
CA LEU A 32 9.49 -3.42 -2.65
C LEU A 32 8.25 -3.93 -3.39
N ALA A 33 7.25 -3.08 -3.60
CA ALA A 33 6.04 -3.43 -4.34
C ALA A 33 6.36 -3.86 -5.78
N ALA A 34 7.31 -3.18 -6.45
CA ALA A 34 7.77 -3.57 -7.78
C ALA A 34 8.41 -4.97 -7.78
N GLY A 35 9.28 -5.27 -6.81
CA GLY A 35 9.90 -6.58 -6.64
C GLY A 35 8.87 -7.69 -6.40
N LEU A 36 7.89 -7.44 -5.52
CA LEU A 36 6.80 -8.38 -5.23
C LEU A 36 5.89 -8.60 -6.45
N ALA A 37 5.52 -7.53 -7.16
CA ALA A 37 4.71 -7.64 -8.38
C ALA A 37 5.43 -8.40 -9.49
N ALA A 38 6.75 -8.23 -9.63
CA ALA A 38 7.53 -8.87 -10.67
C ALA A 38 7.82 -10.36 -10.40
N ARG A 39 7.97 -10.76 -9.14
CA ARG A 39 8.51 -12.09 -8.78
C ARG A 39 7.57 -12.96 -7.96
N HIS A 40 6.60 -12.36 -7.26
CA HIS A 40 5.82 -13.04 -6.23
C HIS A 40 4.30 -12.92 -6.42
N GLY A 41 3.84 -12.37 -7.55
CA GLY A 41 2.40 -12.31 -7.84
C GLY A 41 1.64 -11.46 -6.83
N LEU A 42 2.21 -10.32 -6.43
CA LEU A 42 1.59 -9.39 -5.50
C LEU A 42 0.12 -9.13 -5.86
N ARG A 43 -0.81 -9.36 -4.92
CA ARG A 43 -2.23 -9.01 -5.07
C ARG A 43 -2.51 -7.57 -4.66
N THR A 44 -2.26 -7.29 -3.37
CA THR A 44 -2.33 -5.93 -2.82
C THR A 44 -1.20 -5.73 -1.81
N LEU A 45 -0.82 -4.47 -1.60
CA LEU A 45 0.05 -4.06 -0.49
C LEU A 45 -0.50 -2.76 0.07
N LEU A 46 -0.70 -2.68 1.38
CA LEU A 46 -1.05 -1.44 2.06
C LEU A 46 0.06 -1.10 3.07
N ALA A 47 0.67 0.06 2.90
CA ALA A 47 1.76 0.53 3.73
C ALA A 47 1.29 1.66 4.65
N HIS A 48 1.52 1.49 5.95
CA HIS A 48 1.22 2.48 6.97
C HIS A 48 2.48 2.87 7.71
N LEU A 49 2.50 4.09 8.22
CA LEU A 49 3.46 4.54 9.21
C LEU A 49 2.74 4.81 10.53
N ARG A 50 3.38 4.46 11.64
CA ARG A 50 2.90 4.74 12.99
C ARG A 50 4.09 5.11 13.87
N GLU A 51 3.88 6.02 14.80
CA GLU A 51 4.81 6.29 15.88
C GLU A 51 4.54 5.27 16.99
N GLU A 52 5.60 4.71 17.57
CA GLU A 52 5.51 3.78 18.70
C GLU A 52 6.47 4.23 19.80
N GLY A 53 6.07 4.02 21.05
CA GLY A 53 6.95 4.27 22.19
C GLY A 53 8.20 3.38 22.17
N ALA A 54 9.38 3.97 22.35
CA ALA A 54 10.64 3.22 22.50
C ALA A 54 10.77 2.51 23.87
N ASP A 55 9.99 2.94 24.86
CA ASP A 55 10.01 2.43 26.22
C ASP A 55 8.81 1.50 26.45
N LEU A 56 9.08 0.22 26.70
CA LEU A 56 8.07 -0.81 26.96
C LEU A 56 7.65 -0.86 28.44
N THR A 57 8.17 0.02 29.29
CA THR A 57 7.83 0.11 30.72
C THR A 57 6.72 1.12 31.00
N VAL A 58 6.36 1.95 30.01
CA VAL A 58 5.28 2.92 30.11
C VAL A 58 3.93 2.21 29.99
N PRO A 59 2.91 2.57 30.79
CA PRO A 59 1.58 1.98 30.65
C PRO A 59 1.02 2.17 29.23
N PRO A 60 0.23 1.23 28.70
CA PRO A 60 -0.43 1.37 27.41
C PRO A 60 -1.21 2.69 27.35
N CYS A 61 -0.88 3.54 26.38
CA CYS A 61 -1.58 4.78 26.11
C CYS A 61 -2.26 4.71 24.74
N PHE A 62 -3.19 5.63 24.49
CA PHE A 62 -3.81 5.73 23.17
C PHE A 62 -2.83 6.39 22.20
N GLU A 63 -2.36 5.62 21.23
CA GLU A 63 -1.50 6.09 20.15
C GLU A 63 -2.31 6.51 18.93
N ARG A 64 -1.74 7.37 18.09
CA ARG A 64 -2.39 7.78 16.84
C ARG A 64 -2.54 6.55 15.93
N PRO A 65 -3.68 6.41 15.22
CA PRO A 65 -3.85 5.30 14.30
C PRO A 65 -2.77 5.35 13.20
N PRO A 66 -2.33 4.19 12.67
CA PRO A 66 -1.40 4.16 11.55
C PRO A 66 -1.97 4.93 10.36
N VAL A 67 -1.16 5.75 9.71
CA VAL A 67 -1.58 6.53 8.55
C VAL A 67 -1.07 5.86 7.27
N PRO A 68 -1.95 5.58 6.29
CA PRO A 68 -1.53 4.96 5.04
C PRO A 68 -0.76 5.97 4.19
N PHE A 69 0.40 5.56 3.68
CA PHE A 69 1.22 6.39 2.78
C PHE A 69 1.38 5.78 1.38
N GLY A 70 1.08 4.49 1.23
CA GLY A 70 1.21 3.80 -0.04
C GLY A 70 0.25 2.62 -0.16
N PHE A 71 -0.30 2.44 -1.36
CA PHE A 71 -1.07 1.25 -1.72
C PHE A 71 -0.57 0.69 -3.05
N ALA A 72 -0.38 -0.62 -3.15
CA ALA A 72 -0.08 -1.29 -4.41
C ALA A 72 -1.23 -2.20 -4.82
N LEU A 73 -1.56 -2.17 -6.10
CA LEU A 73 -2.49 -3.07 -6.75
C LEU A 73 -1.75 -3.92 -7.78
N GLY A 74 -1.87 -5.23 -7.63
CA GLY A 74 -1.22 -6.23 -8.45
C GLY A 74 -1.71 -6.27 -9.90
N PRO A 75 -0.95 -6.88 -10.83
CA PRO A 75 -1.40 -7.05 -12.20
C PRO A 75 -2.70 -7.83 -12.39
N ALA A 76 -3.02 -8.77 -11.51
CA ALA A 76 -4.26 -9.54 -11.58
C ALA A 76 -5.45 -8.66 -11.19
N GLU A 77 -5.32 -7.91 -10.10
CA GLU A 77 -6.35 -7.02 -9.56
C GLU A 77 -6.56 -5.81 -10.46
N VAL A 78 -5.50 -5.30 -11.11
CA VAL A 78 -5.62 -4.27 -12.15
C VAL A 78 -6.40 -4.79 -13.36
N ALA A 79 -6.24 -6.06 -13.73
CA ALA A 79 -7.02 -6.64 -14.82
C ALA A 79 -8.50 -6.75 -14.46
N GLU A 80 -8.82 -7.08 -13.20
CA GLU A 80 -10.19 -7.14 -12.68
C GLU A 80 -10.83 -5.74 -12.56
N ALA A 81 -10.12 -4.76 -11.99
CA ALA A 81 -10.61 -3.38 -11.82
C ALA A 81 -10.65 -2.58 -13.14
N GLY A 82 -9.88 -3.01 -14.14
CA GLY A 82 -9.72 -2.35 -15.43
C GLY A 82 -8.51 -1.41 -15.46
N THR A 83 -7.59 -1.65 -16.39
CA THR A 83 -6.32 -0.91 -16.50
C THR A 83 -6.51 0.60 -16.66
N GLY A 84 -7.52 1.04 -17.42
CA GLY A 84 -7.81 2.47 -17.61
C GLY A 84 -8.26 3.18 -16.32
N VAL A 85 -9.06 2.49 -15.50
CA VAL A 85 -9.52 2.97 -14.19
C VAL A 85 -8.33 3.04 -13.23
N ALA A 86 -7.57 1.96 -13.13
CA ALA A 86 -6.41 1.86 -12.25
C ALA A 86 -5.30 2.88 -12.59
N ALA A 87 -5.12 3.21 -13.88
CA ALA A 87 -4.10 4.17 -14.34
C ALA A 87 -4.46 5.64 -14.11
N ARG A 88 -5.73 5.97 -13.81
CA ARG A 88 -6.22 7.34 -13.67
C ARG A 88 -7.00 7.51 -12.36
N PRO A 89 -6.35 7.33 -11.21
CA PRO A 89 -6.99 7.54 -9.93
C PRO A 89 -7.29 9.04 -9.72
N PRO A 90 -8.30 9.38 -8.92
CA PRO A 90 -8.59 10.76 -8.53
C PRO A 90 -7.61 11.28 -7.47
N LEU A 91 -6.32 10.93 -7.55
CA LEU A 91 -5.29 11.31 -6.58
C LEU A 91 -4.44 12.47 -7.11
N PRO A 92 -3.85 13.31 -6.22
CA PRO A 92 -2.94 14.38 -6.63
C PRO A 92 -1.66 13.84 -7.29
N ALA A 93 -1.15 12.70 -6.81
CA ALA A 93 0.03 12.04 -7.35
C ALA A 93 -0.35 10.99 -8.40
N ALA A 94 0.39 10.97 -9.50
CA ALA A 94 0.23 9.94 -10.52
C ALA A 94 0.65 8.57 -9.96
N PRO A 95 -0.05 7.48 -10.33
CA PRO A 95 0.36 6.15 -9.92
C PRO A 95 1.67 5.74 -10.62
N VAL A 96 2.53 5.05 -9.88
CA VAL A 96 3.76 4.45 -10.40
C VAL A 96 3.42 3.08 -10.97
N ARG A 97 3.77 2.83 -12.23
CA ARG A 97 3.54 1.53 -12.87
C ARG A 97 4.46 0.47 -12.27
N LEU A 98 3.91 -0.68 -11.94
CA LEU A 98 4.63 -1.87 -11.48
C LEU A 98 4.62 -2.97 -12.55
N GLY A 99 5.62 -3.83 -12.54
CA GLY A 99 5.70 -5.00 -13.43
C GLY A 99 5.90 -4.64 -14.91
N VAL A 100 5.53 -5.56 -15.79
CA VAL A 100 5.73 -5.43 -17.25
C VAL A 100 4.61 -4.64 -17.91
N ALA A 101 4.91 -3.95 -19.01
CA ALA A 101 3.96 -3.08 -19.70
C ALA A 101 2.66 -3.79 -20.15
N ALA A 102 2.75 -5.07 -20.51
CA ALA A 102 1.61 -5.88 -20.97
C ALA A 102 0.64 -6.29 -19.85
N ARG A 103 1.10 -6.32 -18.59
CA ARG A 103 0.32 -6.67 -17.40
C ARG A 103 0.76 -5.77 -16.24
N PRO A 104 0.36 -4.49 -16.26
CA PRO A 104 0.83 -3.53 -15.26
C PRO A 104 0.12 -3.76 -13.91
N GLY A 105 0.88 -3.66 -12.83
CA GLY A 105 0.37 -3.27 -11.53
C GLY A 105 0.51 -1.75 -11.33
N TYR A 106 0.02 -1.22 -10.22
CA TYR A 106 0.20 0.19 -9.87
C TYR A 106 0.49 0.37 -8.39
N TYR A 107 1.42 1.27 -8.08
CA TYR A 107 1.63 1.82 -6.73
C TYR A 107 1.07 3.23 -6.68
N TYR A 108 0.27 3.51 -5.66
CA TYR A 108 -0.42 4.76 -5.43
C TYR A 108 0.20 5.43 -4.19
N PRO A 109 0.92 6.55 -4.36
CA PRO A 109 1.31 7.39 -3.24
C PRO A 109 0.05 8.02 -2.61
N LEU A 110 -0.12 7.85 -1.30
CA LEU A 110 -1.28 8.35 -0.55
C LEU A 110 -0.94 9.54 0.36
N GLY A 111 0.35 9.73 0.67
CA GLY A 111 0.82 10.80 1.54
C GLY A 111 2.22 10.52 2.06
N ASP A 112 2.57 11.18 3.16
CA ASP A 112 3.84 11.04 3.87
C ASP A 112 3.80 10.01 5.02
N GLY A 113 2.60 9.55 5.41
CA GLY A 113 2.41 8.64 6.55
C GLY A 113 2.31 9.36 7.90
N GLU A 114 2.24 10.69 7.90
CA GLU A 114 2.10 11.50 9.11
C GLU A 114 0.74 12.22 9.12
N SER A 115 0.27 12.65 7.95
CA SER A 115 -0.97 13.40 7.79
C SER A 115 -2.20 12.53 7.56
N ALA A 116 -3.32 12.87 8.23
CA ALA A 116 -4.62 12.22 8.05
C ALA A 116 -5.14 12.22 6.60
N VAL A 117 -4.57 13.05 5.71
CA VAL A 117 -4.84 13.05 4.26
C VAL A 117 -4.65 11.65 3.64
N GLY A 118 -3.74 10.84 4.16
CA GLY A 118 -3.53 9.47 3.69
C GLY A 118 -4.80 8.62 3.73
N TRP A 119 -5.59 8.74 4.80
CA TRP A 119 -6.85 8.00 4.95
C TRP A 119 -7.89 8.43 3.91
N THR A 120 -8.07 9.74 3.73
CA THR A 120 -8.99 10.28 2.71
C THR A 120 -8.57 9.86 1.30
N ALA A 121 -7.27 9.91 1.00
CA ALA A 121 -6.73 9.45 -0.28
C ALA A 121 -6.99 7.95 -0.50
N PHE A 122 -6.79 7.13 0.53
CA PHE A 122 -7.03 5.69 0.47
C PHE A 122 -8.50 5.35 0.22
N GLU A 123 -9.42 5.95 0.98
CA GLU A 123 -10.86 5.73 0.82
C GLU A 123 -11.34 6.13 -0.58
N MET A 124 -10.90 7.29 -1.07
CA MET A 124 -11.22 7.78 -2.40
C MET A 124 -10.69 6.84 -3.49
N LEU A 125 -9.46 6.33 -3.33
CA LEU A 125 -8.89 5.35 -4.25
C LEU A 125 -9.70 4.06 -4.27
N LEU A 126 -10.06 3.51 -3.10
CA LEU A 126 -10.85 2.26 -3.03
C LEU A 126 -12.24 2.42 -3.66
N ARG A 127 -12.90 3.56 -3.49
CA ARG A 127 -14.18 3.86 -4.15
C ARG A 127 -14.02 3.87 -5.67
N HIS A 128 -13.03 4.60 -6.16
CA HIS A 128 -12.71 4.69 -7.59
C HIS A 128 -12.42 3.31 -8.21
N LEU A 129 -11.58 2.51 -7.56
CA LEU A 129 -11.20 1.17 -8.04
C LEU A 129 -12.39 0.19 -8.05
N ARG A 130 -13.38 0.37 -7.17
CA ARG A 130 -14.60 -0.44 -7.14
C ARG A 130 -15.66 0.02 -8.15
N GLY A 131 -15.40 1.09 -8.90
CA GLY A 131 -16.40 1.71 -9.78
C GLY A 131 -17.58 2.33 -9.03
N ALA A 132 -17.40 2.60 -7.72
CA ALA A 132 -18.41 3.30 -6.93
C ALA A 132 -18.24 4.82 -7.15
N PRO A 133 -19.35 5.58 -7.28
CA PRO A 133 -19.30 7.05 -7.37
C PRO A 133 -18.75 7.69 -6.09
#